data_AF-A0A3P7JDI8-F1
#
_entry.id   AF-A0A3P7JDI8-F1
#
_cell.length_a   1.000
_cell.length_b   1.000
_cell.length_c   1.000
_cell.angle_alpha   90.00
_cell.angle_beta   90.00
_cell.angle_gamma   90.00
#
_symmetry.space_group_name_H-M   'P 1'
#
loop_
_entity.id
_entity.type
_entity.pdbx_description
1 polymer ?
#
loop_
_entity_poly.entity_id
_entity_poly.type
_entity_poly.pdbx_seq_one_letter_code
_entity_poly.pdbx_strand_id
1 'polypeptide(L)'
;MGDYDDTETLLVKAYKMSEIPERLHWAGSRFMSGVVLLTKPGTSIITRELPSIPAAGDPLREAKQTSGWDPEASQMRGIFMARGPAFNVEEKVGPVELVDIYQVILNILGIEPAHPHNGTWANVEGMMASGWESRPNSDKFNEATRFCITAVPLILLMFRFLF
;
A
#
# COMPACT_ATOMS: atom_id res chain seq x y z
N MET A 1 -0.42 20.36 28.60
CA MET A 1 0.81 21.13 28.32
C MET A 1 1.92 20.10 28.24
N GLY A 2 2.08 19.48 27.07
CA GLY A 2 2.99 18.36 26.89
C GLY A 2 4.39 18.87 26.66
N ASP A 3 5.33 18.32 27.42
CA ASP A 3 6.78 18.42 27.25
C ASP A 3 7.14 18.25 25.77
N TYR A 4 7.48 19.34 25.10
CA TYR A 4 8.15 19.27 23.80
C TYR A 4 9.63 19.15 24.12
N ASP A 5 10.08 17.91 24.25
CA ASP A 5 11.49 17.60 24.31
C ASP A 5 12.20 18.19 23.09
N ASP A 6 13.06 19.13 23.42
CA ASP A 6 13.83 20.01 22.57
C ASP A 6 14.94 19.18 21.89
N THR A 7 14.57 18.45 20.84
CA THR A 7 15.56 17.87 19.92
C THR A 7 15.58 18.74 18.67
N GLU A 8 16.70 19.43 18.44
CA GLU A 8 17.06 20.40 17.38
C GLU A 8 16.78 19.94 15.93
N THR A 9 15.56 19.50 15.62
CA THR A 9 15.18 18.99 14.31
C THR A 9 14.37 20.05 13.59
N LEU A 10 14.99 20.64 12.57
CA LEU A 10 14.32 21.58 11.67
C LEU A 10 13.01 20.99 11.14
N LEU A 11 11.95 21.79 11.18
CA LEU A 11 10.62 21.41 10.67
C LEU A 11 10.62 21.13 9.16
N VAL A 12 11.54 21.77 8.44
CA VAL A 12 11.71 21.68 6.99
C VAL A 12 13.20 21.51 6.68
N LYS A 13 13.52 20.54 5.83
CA LYS A 13 14.85 20.35 5.24
C LYS A 13 14.73 20.55 3.73
N ALA A 14 15.57 21.42 3.19
CA ALA A 14 15.67 21.65 1.76
C ALA A 14 16.86 20.88 1.19
N TYR A 15 16.64 20.14 0.12
CA TYR A 15 17.66 19.39 -0.58
C TYR A 15 17.75 19.88 -2.01
N LYS A 16 18.97 20.05 -2.53
CA LYS A 16 19.15 19.96 -3.98
C LYS A 16 18.86 18.52 -4.41
N MET A 17 18.42 18.33 -5.64
CA MET A 17 18.17 16.98 -6.18
C MET A 17 19.40 16.06 -6.08
N SER A 18 20.61 16.61 -6.18
CA SER A 18 21.87 15.86 -6.03
C SER A 18 22.19 15.43 -4.60
N GLU A 19 21.54 16.02 -3.60
CA GLU A 19 21.80 15.83 -2.17
C GLU A 19 20.67 15.05 -1.48
N ILE A 20 19.61 14.70 -2.22
CA ILE A 20 18.47 13.98 -1.65
C ILE A 20 18.87 12.57 -1.21
N PRO A 21 18.36 12.05 -0.08
CA PRO A 21 18.69 10.71 0.36
C PRO A 21 18.40 9.66 -0.72
N GLU A 22 19.41 8.86 -1.05
CA GLU A 22 19.35 7.87 -2.14
C GLU A 22 18.20 6.86 -1.95
N ARG A 23 17.90 6.50 -0.71
CA ARG A 23 16.81 5.58 -0.34
C ARG A 23 15.41 6.00 -0.82
N LEU A 24 15.21 7.29 -1.14
CA LEU A 24 13.93 7.76 -1.66
C LEU A 24 13.77 7.46 -3.16
N HIS A 25 14.88 7.18 -3.86
CA HIS A 25 14.89 6.90 -5.31
C HIS A 25 14.22 7.99 -6.16
N TRP A 26 14.25 9.25 -5.69
CA TRP A 26 13.63 10.38 -6.40
C TRP A 26 14.58 11.06 -7.41
N ALA A 27 15.87 10.80 -7.31
CA ALA A 27 16.85 11.34 -8.23
C ALA A 27 16.68 10.77 -9.66
N GLY A 28 16.98 11.57 -10.68
CA GLY A 28 17.03 11.13 -12.09
C GLY A 28 15.72 11.20 -12.88
N SER A 29 14.60 11.59 -12.26
CA SER A 29 13.35 11.84 -12.97
C SER A 29 13.27 13.29 -13.49
N ARG A 30 12.90 13.46 -14.76
CA ARG A 30 12.67 14.79 -15.38
C ARG A 30 11.52 15.59 -14.76
N PHE A 31 10.66 14.92 -13.99
CA PHE A 31 9.49 15.54 -13.36
C PHE A 31 9.79 16.04 -11.94
N MET A 32 10.98 15.73 -11.42
CA MET A 32 11.38 16.18 -10.10
C MET A 32 12.05 17.55 -10.17
N SER A 33 11.63 18.44 -9.28
CA SER A 33 12.20 19.79 -9.14
C SER A 33 13.67 19.75 -8.74
N GLY A 34 14.48 20.73 -9.17
CA GLY A 34 15.88 20.84 -8.74
C GLY A 34 16.06 21.02 -7.24
N VAL A 35 15.00 21.45 -6.53
CA VAL A 35 14.94 21.56 -5.07
C VAL A 35 13.72 20.81 -4.54
N VAL A 36 13.93 19.99 -3.50
CA VAL A 36 12.89 19.24 -2.80
C VAL A 36 12.87 19.65 -1.32
N LEU A 37 11.67 19.84 -0.78
CA LEU A 37 11.46 20.15 0.64
C LEU A 37 10.87 18.92 1.33
N LEU A 38 11.57 18.40 2.33
CA LEU A 38 11.07 17.36 3.22
C LEU A 38 10.71 17.98 4.56
N THR A 39 9.51 17.69 5.06
CA THR A 39 9.04 18.23 6.34
C THR A 39 8.86 17.15 7.38
N LYS A 40 8.92 17.55 8.65
CA LYS A 40 8.57 16.66 9.77
C LYS A 40 7.07 16.28 9.68
N PRO A 41 6.70 15.03 9.99
CA PRO A 41 5.29 14.64 10.10
C PRO A 41 4.46 15.63 10.93
N GLY A 42 3.28 15.99 10.43
CA GLY A 42 2.43 17.04 10.98
C GLY A 42 2.68 18.46 10.46
N THR A 43 3.71 18.66 9.62
CA THR A 43 4.05 20.00 9.06
C THR A 43 3.71 20.09 7.58
N SER A 44 2.98 21.13 7.20
CA SER A 44 2.65 21.47 5.80
C SER A 44 3.29 22.79 5.38
N ILE A 45 3.78 22.86 4.14
CA ILE A 45 4.28 24.10 3.55
C ILE A 45 3.21 24.64 2.60
N ILE A 46 2.84 25.89 2.83
CA ILE A 46 1.80 26.58 2.05
C ILE A 46 2.41 27.89 1.55
N THR A 47 2.40 28.12 0.24
CA THR A 47 2.83 29.39 -0.35
C THR A 47 1.86 30.50 0.08
N ARG A 48 2.38 31.70 0.36
CA ARG A 48 1.54 32.86 0.72
C ARG A 48 0.75 33.31 -0.51
N GLU A 49 -0.57 33.19 -0.41
CA GLU A 49 -1.59 33.82 -1.27
C GLU A 49 -1.72 33.25 -2.69
N LEU A 50 -2.13 31.98 -2.80
CA LEU A 50 -2.87 31.53 -3.98
C LEU A 50 -4.37 31.81 -3.77
N PRO A 51 -5.13 32.21 -4.80
CA PRO A 51 -6.58 32.46 -4.70
C PRO A 51 -7.39 31.28 -4.16
N SER A 52 -6.85 30.05 -4.26
CA SER A 52 -7.46 28.81 -3.81
C SER A 52 -7.18 28.45 -2.34
N ILE A 53 -6.35 29.22 -1.62
CA ILE A 53 -5.96 28.91 -0.24
C ILE A 53 -6.82 29.77 0.72
N PRO A 54 -7.55 29.15 1.68
CA PRO A 54 -8.36 29.88 2.67
C PRO A 54 -7.54 30.90 3.45
N ALA A 55 -8.13 32.02 3.91
CA ALA A 55 -7.41 33.09 4.59
C ALA A 55 -6.69 32.62 5.87
N ALA A 56 -5.64 33.35 6.28
CA ALA A 56 -4.91 33.02 7.52
C ALA A 56 -5.88 33.13 8.73
N GLY A 57 -6.06 32.03 9.47
CA GLY A 57 -7.02 31.92 10.57
C GLY A 57 -8.33 31.22 10.23
N ASP A 58 -8.56 30.85 8.96
CA ASP A 58 -9.68 29.99 8.57
C ASP A 58 -9.44 28.55 9.05
N PRO A 59 -10.35 27.93 9.82
CA PRO A 59 -10.25 26.52 10.21
C PRO A 59 -10.12 25.54 9.04
N LEU A 60 -10.58 25.92 7.84
CA LEU A 60 -10.40 25.16 6.60
C LEU A 60 -8.95 25.16 6.10
N ARG A 61 -8.12 26.10 6.57
CA ARG A 61 -6.69 26.17 6.26
C ARG A 61 -5.88 25.14 7.05
N GLU A 62 -6.42 24.63 8.14
CA GLU A 62 -5.84 23.52 8.89
C GLU A 62 -6.26 22.18 8.25
N ALA A 63 -5.33 21.56 7.52
CA ALA A 63 -5.52 20.19 7.05
C ALA A 63 -5.51 19.25 8.26
N LYS A 64 -6.70 18.91 8.77
CA LYS A 64 -6.85 18.01 9.94
C LYS A 64 -6.25 16.63 9.73
N GLN A 65 -6.12 16.20 8.47
CA GLN A 65 -5.45 14.97 8.06
C GLN A 65 -4.71 15.24 6.76
N THR A 66 -3.41 14.98 6.73
CA THR A 66 -2.56 15.09 5.54
C THR A 66 -1.50 13.99 5.57
N SER A 67 -0.83 13.78 4.44
CA SER A 67 0.21 12.76 4.25
C SER A 67 1.22 13.24 3.21
N GLY A 68 2.24 12.43 2.90
CA GLY A 68 3.29 12.76 1.93
C GLY A 68 4.62 13.17 2.55
N TRP A 69 4.79 12.93 3.86
CA TRP A 69 6.09 12.99 4.51
C TRP A 69 6.96 11.79 4.14
N ASP A 70 8.13 11.71 4.78
CA ASP A 70 9.05 10.59 4.65
C ASP A 70 8.37 9.23 4.85
N PRO A 71 8.50 8.27 3.91
CA PRO A 71 7.91 6.94 4.03
C PRO A 71 8.35 6.16 5.27
N GLU A 72 9.54 6.44 5.82
CA GLU A 72 10.04 5.76 7.03
C GLU A 72 9.32 6.23 8.32
N ALA A 73 8.65 7.39 8.27
CA ALA A 73 7.89 7.90 9.40
C ALA A 73 6.77 6.91 9.77
N SER A 74 6.63 6.61 11.07
CA SER A 74 5.64 5.64 11.54
C SER A 74 4.20 6.00 11.15
N GLN A 75 3.90 7.30 11.03
CA GLN A 75 2.59 7.80 10.60
C GLN A 75 2.30 7.59 9.10
N MET A 76 3.33 7.35 8.27
CA MET A 76 3.21 7.14 6.82
C MET A 76 3.16 5.67 6.43
N ARG A 77 3.30 4.75 7.38
CA ARG A 77 3.26 3.31 7.12
C ARG A 77 1.85 2.86 6.75
N GLY A 78 1.75 2.09 5.67
CA GLY A 78 0.52 1.40 5.27
C GLY A 78 0.29 0.11 6.06
N ILE A 79 -0.86 -0.52 5.80
CA ILE A 79 -1.19 -1.85 6.31
C ILE A 79 -1.15 -2.82 5.12
N PHE A 80 -0.43 -3.93 5.29
CA PHE A 80 -0.45 -5.06 4.37
C PHE A 80 -1.06 -6.28 5.06
N MET A 81 -2.06 -6.89 4.43
CA MET A 81 -2.69 -8.12 4.87
C MET A 81 -2.99 -8.99 3.65
N ALA A 82 -2.55 -10.24 3.70
CA ALA A 82 -2.75 -11.20 2.63
C ALA A 82 -3.44 -12.45 3.18
N ARG A 83 -4.35 -13.02 2.38
CA ARG A 83 -5.02 -14.28 2.69
C ARG A 83 -5.23 -15.06 1.41
N GLY A 84 -4.78 -16.30 1.42
CA GLY A 84 -4.98 -17.22 0.30
C GLY A 84 -4.14 -18.47 0.46
N PRO A 85 -4.35 -19.47 -0.42
CA PRO A 85 -3.60 -20.72 -0.38
C PRO A 85 -2.10 -20.54 -0.66
N ALA A 86 -1.69 -19.40 -1.24
CA ALA A 86 -0.30 -19.10 -1.54
C ALA A 86 0.51 -18.57 -0.34
N PHE A 87 -0.17 -18.08 0.70
CA PHE A 87 0.47 -17.43 1.85
C PHE A 87 0.56 -18.38 3.06
N ASN A 88 1.55 -18.16 3.91
CA ASN A 88 1.61 -18.79 5.23
C ASN A 88 0.41 -18.40 6.09
N VAL A 89 -0.04 -19.33 6.92
CA VAL A 89 -1.19 -19.13 7.80
C VAL A 89 -0.70 -18.58 9.13
N GLU A 90 -1.40 -17.56 9.65
CA GLU A 90 -1.10 -16.93 10.95
C GLU A 90 0.32 -16.34 11.07
N GLU A 91 0.95 -16.03 9.94
CA GLU A 91 2.31 -15.50 9.89
C GLU A 91 2.32 -13.97 10.04
N LYS A 92 3.25 -13.47 10.86
CA LYS A 92 3.59 -12.05 10.93
C LYS A 92 4.94 -11.83 10.29
N VAL A 93 4.92 -11.18 9.13
CA VAL A 93 6.13 -10.79 8.43
C VAL A 93 6.61 -9.41 8.86
N GLY A 94 7.89 -9.13 8.62
CA GLY A 94 8.50 -7.81 8.83
C GLY A 94 7.86 -6.72 7.95
N PRO A 95 8.42 -5.49 7.98
CA PRO A 95 7.97 -4.44 7.07
C PRO A 95 8.17 -4.90 5.62
N VAL A 96 7.15 -4.66 4.79
CA VAL A 96 7.18 -4.96 3.37
C VAL A 96 7.15 -3.64 2.60
N GLU A 97 8.05 -3.49 1.64
CA GLU A 97 8.06 -2.34 0.75
C GLU A 97 7.01 -2.51 -0.36
N LEU A 98 6.30 -1.43 -0.70
CA LEU A 98 5.24 -1.49 -1.70
C LEU A 98 5.74 -1.98 -3.07
N VAL A 99 7.01 -1.69 -3.40
CA VAL A 99 7.65 -2.13 -4.64
C VAL A 99 7.81 -3.66 -4.74
N ASP A 100 7.88 -4.36 -3.61
CA ASP A 100 8.01 -5.82 -3.56
C ASP A 100 6.67 -6.52 -3.81
N ILE A 101 5.54 -5.84 -3.68
CA ILE A 101 4.21 -6.43 -3.83
C ILE A 101 3.91 -6.80 -5.29
N TYR A 102 4.44 -6.04 -6.25
CA TYR A 102 4.19 -6.28 -7.68
C TYR A 102 4.57 -7.72 -8.09
N GLN A 103 5.79 -8.13 -7.77
CA GLN A 103 6.29 -9.47 -8.04
C GLN A 103 5.55 -10.57 -7.25
N VAL A 104 5.02 -10.29 -6.05
CA VAL A 104 4.19 -11.26 -5.30
C VAL A 104 2.93 -11.57 -6.08
N ILE A 105 2.26 -10.53 -6.59
CA ILE A 105 1.04 -10.69 -7.40
C ILE A 105 1.34 -11.46 -8.69
N LEU A 106 2.41 -11.10 -9.40
CA LEU A 106 2.82 -11.78 -10.63
C LEU A 106 3.11 -13.27 -10.42
N ASN A 107 3.88 -13.58 -9.38
CA ASN A 107 4.23 -14.95 -9.01
C ASN A 107 2.98 -15.79 -8.70
N ILE A 108 2.04 -15.25 -7.91
CA ILE A 108 0.76 -15.92 -7.61
C ILE A 108 -0.07 -16.18 -8.87
N LEU A 109 -0.03 -15.26 -9.84
CA LEU A 109 -0.76 -15.38 -11.10
C LEU A 109 -0.02 -16.25 -12.14
N GLY A 110 1.24 -16.61 -11.90
CA GLY A 110 2.08 -17.30 -12.90
C GLY A 110 2.37 -16.45 -14.13
N ILE A 111 2.49 -15.12 -13.96
CA ILE A 111 2.73 -14.16 -15.04
C ILE A 111 4.16 -13.64 -14.96
N GLU A 112 4.88 -13.69 -16.08
CA GLU A 112 6.20 -13.05 -16.20
C GLU A 112 6.07 -11.52 -16.24
N PRO A 113 6.95 -10.77 -15.56
CA PRO A 113 6.92 -9.31 -15.59
C PRO A 113 7.17 -8.79 -17.00
N ALA A 114 6.28 -7.92 -17.48
CA ALA A 114 6.42 -7.30 -18.81
C ALA A 114 7.62 -6.34 -18.89
N HIS A 115 8.02 -5.76 -17.75
CA HIS A 115 9.11 -4.80 -17.63
C HIS A 115 9.94 -5.05 -16.36
N PRO A 116 11.22 -4.64 -16.33
CA PRO A 116 12.01 -4.63 -15.11
C PRO A 116 11.34 -3.82 -14.01
N HIS A 117 11.43 -4.31 -12.77
CA HIS A 117 10.88 -3.65 -11.58
C HIS A 117 11.91 -3.62 -10.45
N ASN A 118 11.67 -2.79 -9.44
CA ASN A 118 12.59 -2.59 -8.33
C ASN A 118 12.31 -3.49 -7.11
N GLY A 119 11.27 -4.33 -7.17
CA GLY A 119 10.99 -5.31 -6.11
C GLY A 119 12.13 -6.33 -5.93
N THR A 120 12.30 -6.80 -4.70
CA THR A 120 13.31 -7.79 -4.29
C THR A 120 12.62 -9.02 -3.70
N TRP A 121 12.80 -10.20 -4.33
CA TRP A 121 12.11 -11.45 -3.92
C TRP A 121 12.43 -11.91 -2.49
N ALA A 122 13.69 -11.80 -2.08
CA ALA A 122 14.13 -12.20 -0.75
C ALA A 122 13.40 -11.46 0.40
N ASN A 123 12.87 -10.26 0.15
CA ASN A 123 12.13 -9.50 1.16
C ASN A 123 10.75 -10.11 1.46
N VAL A 124 10.19 -10.85 0.50
CA VAL A 124 8.78 -11.28 0.54
C VAL A 124 8.61 -12.80 0.48
N GLU A 125 9.60 -13.55 0.01
CA GLU A 125 9.47 -15.00 -0.17
C GLU A 125 9.09 -15.76 1.11
N GLY A 126 9.53 -15.28 2.28
CA GLY A 126 9.21 -15.87 3.58
C GLY A 126 7.72 -15.82 3.94
N MET A 127 6.92 -14.97 3.28
CA MET A 127 5.47 -14.92 3.48
C MET A 127 4.72 -16.02 2.73
N MET A 128 5.39 -16.68 1.77
CA MET A 128 4.80 -17.67 0.88
C MET A 128 4.82 -19.06 1.52
N ALA A 129 3.75 -19.82 1.31
CA ALA A 129 3.64 -21.18 1.81
C ALA A 129 4.45 -22.17 0.99
N SER A 130 5.02 -23.21 1.61
CA SER A 130 5.77 -24.23 0.88
C SER A 130 4.93 -24.86 -0.24
N GLY A 131 5.51 -24.93 -1.44
CA GLY A 131 4.90 -25.51 -2.64
C GLY A 131 3.70 -24.74 -3.17
N TRP A 132 3.55 -23.45 -2.81
CA TRP A 132 2.46 -22.59 -3.27
C TRP A 132 2.36 -22.51 -4.81
N GLU A 133 3.47 -22.67 -5.52
CA GLU A 133 3.58 -22.65 -6.98
C GLU A 133 2.80 -23.80 -7.64
N SER A 134 2.71 -24.92 -6.93
CA SER A 134 2.06 -26.14 -7.42
C SER A 134 0.61 -26.30 -6.94
N ARG A 135 0.11 -25.36 -6.14
CA ARG A 135 -1.22 -25.50 -5.51
C ARG A 135 -2.31 -25.30 -6.55
N PRO A 136 -3.22 -26.27 -6.71
CA PRO A 136 -4.37 -26.10 -7.59
C PRO A 136 -5.22 -24.94 -7.07
N ASN A 137 -5.74 -24.14 -7.99
CA ASN A 137 -6.67 -23.07 -7.67
C ASN A 137 -7.80 -23.66 -6.81
N SER A 138 -7.96 -23.20 -5.57
CA SER A 138 -8.95 -23.77 -4.66
C SER A 138 -10.35 -23.27 -5.05
N ASP A 139 -10.86 -23.74 -6.18
CA ASP A 139 -12.19 -23.46 -6.70
C ASP A 139 -13.32 -24.05 -5.83
N LYS A 140 -13.01 -24.59 -4.64
CA LYS A 140 -14.02 -25.06 -3.67
C LYS A 140 -15.07 -23.99 -3.35
N PHE A 141 -14.71 -22.70 -3.44
CA PHE A 141 -15.67 -21.60 -3.33
C PHE A 141 -16.68 -21.59 -4.49
N ASN A 142 -16.21 -21.79 -5.73
CA ASN A 142 -17.05 -21.89 -6.93
C ASN A 142 -17.91 -23.17 -6.94
N GLU A 143 -17.42 -24.27 -6.38
CA GLU A 143 -18.14 -25.55 -6.32
C GLU A 143 -19.34 -25.48 -5.37
N ALA A 144 -19.18 -24.88 -4.19
CA ALA A 144 -20.27 -24.65 -3.23
C ALA A 144 -21.33 -23.68 -3.78
N THR A 145 -20.90 -22.60 -4.46
CA THR A 145 -21.81 -21.65 -5.11
C THR A 145 -22.58 -22.29 -6.26
N ARG A 146 -21.94 -23.15 -7.07
CA ARG A 146 -22.61 -23.91 -8.14
C ARG A 146 -23.64 -24.89 -7.59
N PHE A 147 -23.33 -25.61 -6.51
CA PHE A 147 -24.28 -26.54 -5.87
C PHE A 147 -25.55 -25.84 -5.36
N CYS A 148 -25.41 -24.68 -4.71
CA CYS A 148 -26.56 -23.90 -4.25
C CYS A 148 -27.42 -23.36 -5.41
N ILE A 149 -26.79 -22.86 -6.48
CA ILE A 149 -27.50 -22.28 -7.62
C ILE A 149 -28.24 -23.35 -8.45
N THR A 150 -27.74 -24.59 -8.51
CA THR A 150 -28.43 -25.68 -9.22
C THR A 150 -29.48 -26.40 -8.36
N ALA A 151 -29.23 -26.58 -7.06
CA ALA A 151 -30.13 -27.34 -6.19
C ALA A 151 -31.41 -26.58 -5.86
N VAL A 152 -31.35 -25.27 -5.63
CA VAL A 152 -32.51 -24.44 -5.27
C VAL A 152 -33.61 -24.43 -6.36
N PRO A 153 -33.31 -24.19 -7.66
CA PRO A 153 -34.34 -24.26 -8.70
C PRO A 153 -34.86 -25.68 -8.95
N LEU A 154 -34.05 -26.72 -8.76
CA LEU A 154 -34.49 -28.12 -8.86
C LEU A 154 -35.47 -28.50 -7.75
N ILE A 155 -35.19 -28.07 -6.52
CA ILE A 155 -36.09 -28.25 -5.37
C ILE A 155 -37.39 -27.48 -5.60
N LEU A 156 -37.32 -26.23 -6.07
CA LEU A 156 -38.50 -25.44 -6.43
C LEU A 156 -39.32 -26.06 -7.58
N LEU A 157 -38.67 -26.69 -8.56
CA LEU A 157 -39.36 -27.42 -9.62
C LEU A 157 -40.06 -28.67 -9.06
N MET A 158 -39.41 -29.43 -8.18
CA MET A 158 -40.01 -30.61 -7.56
C MET A 158 -41.22 -30.25 -6.70
N PHE A 159 -41.17 -29.14 -5.96
CA PHE A 159 -42.34 -28.65 -5.20
C PHE A 159 -43.51 -28.22 -6.10
N ARG A 160 -43.23 -27.75 -7.32
CA ARG A 160 -44.26 -27.33 -8.29
C ARG A 160 -44.93 -28.50 -9.03
N PHE A 161 -44.39 -29.70 -8.92
CA PHE A 161 -44.99 -30.94 -9.46
C PHE A 161 -45.66 -31.80 -8.37
N LEU A 162 -45.42 -31.51 -7.09
CA LEU A 162 -46.01 -32.25 -5.96
C LEU A 162 -47.22 -31.55 -5.30
N PHE A 163 -47.59 -30.35 -5.75
CA PHE A 163 -48.79 -29.61 -5.30
C PHE A 163 -49.49 -28.91 -6.46
#